data_AF-A0AAD6P8L8-F1
#
_entry.id   AF-A0AAD6P8L8-F1
#
_cell.length_a   1.000
_cell.length_b   1.000
_cell.length_c   1.000
_cell.angle_alpha   90.00
_cell.angle_beta   90.00
_cell.angle_gamma   90.00
#
_symmetry.space_group_name_H-M   'P 1'
#
loop_
_entity.id
_entity.type
_entity.pdbx_description
1 polymer ?
#
loop_
_entity_poly.entity_id
_entity_poly.type
_entity_poly.pdbx_seq_one_letter_code
_entity_poly.pdbx_strand_id
1 'polypeptide(L)'
;MSLAYCVKEQKPCARWVQKYFKDCLCNLRDEFSFSFGLVSLVCWGVAEIPQIITNFRTKSSHGVSLAFLLTWVAGDIFNLVGCLLEPATLPTQYYTAL
;
A
#
# COMPACT_ATOMS: atom_id res chain seq x y z
N MET A 1 -20.20 -9.67 -16.57
CA MET A 1 -19.27 -9.05 -15.61
C MET A 1 -20.07 -8.72 -14.37
N SER A 2 -19.96 -9.50 -13.29
CA SER A 2 -20.71 -9.22 -12.06
C SER A 2 -20.13 -7.94 -11.45
N LEU A 3 -20.94 -6.87 -11.40
CA LEU A 3 -20.54 -5.66 -10.72
C LEU A 3 -20.47 -6.00 -9.23
N ALA A 4 -19.32 -5.79 -8.58
CA ALA A 4 -19.26 -5.92 -7.14
C ALA A 4 -20.27 -4.92 -6.54
N TYR A 5 -21.02 -5.36 -5.54
CA TYR A 5 -22.15 -4.62 -4.99
C TYR A 5 -22.02 -4.51 -3.48
N CYS A 6 -22.16 -3.28 -2.98
CA CYS A 6 -22.16 -3.01 -1.56
C CYS A 6 -23.56 -3.29 -1.00
N VAL A 7 -23.71 -4.44 -0.34
CA VAL A 7 -25.00 -4.89 0.21
C VAL A 7 -25.55 -3.91 1.25
N LYS A 8 -24.67 -3.27 2.04
CA LYS A 8 -25.05 -2.37 3.13
C LYS A 8 -25.51 -0.99 2.64
N GLU A 9 -24.78 -0.37 1.71
CA GLU A 9 -25.14 0.95 1.15
C GLU A 9 -26.03 0.89 -0.10
N GLN A 10 -26.39 -0.31 -0.58
CA GLN A 10 -27.19 -0.56 -1.79
C GLN A 10 -26.69 0.19 -3.03
N LYS A 11 -25.38 0.21 -3.25
CA LYS A 11 -24.73 0.93 -4.36
C LYS A 11 -23.72 0.05 -5.08
N PRO A 12 -23.53 0.26 -6.41
CA PRO A 12 -22.42 -0.34 -7.12
C PRO A 12 -21.09 0.19 -6.57
N CYS A 13 -20.07 -0.67 -6.47
CA CYS A 13 -18.74 -0.24 -6.03
C CYS A 13 -18.13 0.79 -6.98
N ALA A 14 -17.15 1.56 -6.48
CA ALA A 14 -16.38 2.50 -7.28
C ALA A 14 -15.76 1.83 -8.51
N ARG A 15 -16.26 2.17 -9.71
CA ARG A 15 -15.95 1.46 -10.97
C ARG A 15 -14.48 1.51 -11.35
N TRP A 16 -13.78 2.60 -11.02
CA TRP A 16 -12.36 2.76 -11.34
C TRP A 16 -11.50 1.87 -10.44
N VAL A 17 -11.76 1.84 -9.12
CA VAL A 17 -11.00 0.97 -8.21
C VAL A 17 -11.26 -0.49 -8.50
N GLN A 18 -12.51 -0.87 -8.76
CA GLN A 18 -12.83 -2.24 -9.13
C GLN A 18 -12.10 -2.68 -10.41
N LYS A 19 -11.86 -1.76 -11.36
CA LYS A 19 -11.17 -2.07 -12.62
C LYS A 19 -9.65 -2.20 -12.46
N TYR A 20 -9.02 -1.32 -11.69
CA TYR A 20 -7.56 -1.27 -11.56
C TYR A 20 -7.03 -2.11 -10.41
N PHE A 21 -7.71 -2.06 -9.27
CA PHE A 21 -7.26 -2.63 -8.01
C PHE A 21 -8.05 -3.88 -7.60
N LYS A 22 -9.11 -4.24 -8.34
CA LYS A 22 -10.02 -5.35 -8.05
C LYS A 22 -10.72 -5.24 -6.68
N ASP A 23 -10.75 -4.04 -6.12
CA ASP A 23 -11.36 -3.76 -4.84
C ASP A 23 -12.68 -3.01 -4.94
N CYS A 24 -13.53 -3.24 -3.94
CA CYS A 24 -14.82 -2.61 -3.82
C CYS A 24 -14.81 -1.60 -2.66
N LEU A 25 -15.01 -0.32 -2.99
CA LEU A 25 -15.27 0.73 -1.99
C LEU A 25 -16.74 1.11 -2.00
N CYS A 26 -17.30 1.20 -0.80
CA CYS A 26 -18.73 1.37 -0.57
C CYS A 26 -19.09 2.75 -0.01
N ASN A 27 -18.22 3.31 0.83
CA ASN A 27 -18.44 4.60 1.48
C ASN A 27 -17.47 5.67 0.98
N LEU A 28 -17.90 6.94 1.05
CA LEU A 28 -17.03 8.09 0.82
C LEU A 28 -15.81 8.07 1.75
N ARG A 29 -15.99 7.61 2.99
CA ARG A 29 -14.88 7.43 3.94
C ARG A 29 -13.83 6.46 3.41
N ASP A 30 -14.26 5.36 2.80
CA ASP A 30 -13.35 4.35 2.25
C ASP A 30 -12.61 4.92 1.04
N GLU A 31 -13.31 5.64 0.16
CA GLU A 31 -12.71 6.33 -1.00
C GLU A 31 -11.66 7.37 -0.61
N PHE A 32 -11.96 8.20 0.40
CA PHE A 32 -10.99 9.15 0.93
C PHE A 32 -9.82 8.44 1.59
N SER A 33 -10.07 7.40 2.39
CA SER A 33 -9.00 6.65 3.07
C SER A 33 -8.06 5.99 2.07
N PHE A 34 -8.61 5.36 1.03
CA PHE A 34 -7.84 4.77 -0.06
C PHE A 34 -7.03 5.81 -0.83
N SER A 35 -7.66 6.94 -1.19
CA SER A 35 -6.98 8.01 -1.94
C SER A 35 -5.84 8.64 -1.14
N PHE A 36 -6.08 8.95 0.14
CA PHE A 36 -5.03 9.49 1.01
C PHE A 36 -3.93 8.47 1.26
N GLY A 37 -4.26 7.19 1.42
CA GLY A 37 -3.27 6.12 1.53
C GLY A 37 -2.36 6.03 0.30
N LEU A 38 -2.95 6.05 -0.90
CA LEU A 38 -2.21 6.00 -2.15
C LEU A 38 -1.31 7.24 -2.34
N VAL A 39 -1.82 8.43 -2.04
CA VAL A 39 -1.03 9.66 -2.09
C VAL A 39 0.12 9.61 -1.09
N SER A 40 -0.13 9.16 0.14
CA SER A 40 0.90 9.02 1.17
C SER A 40 2.02 8.08 0.71
N LEU A 41 1.68 6.94 0.10
CA LEU A 41 2.65 5.98 -0.41
C LEU A 41 3.54 6.59 -1.51
N VAL A 42 2.93 7.32 -2.44
CA VAL A 42 3.66 8.01 -3.52
C VAL A 42 4.58 9.10 -2.94
N CYS A 43 4.05 9.94 -2.05
CA CYS A 43 4.83 10.99 -1.39
C CYS A 43 6.02 10.43 -0.62
N TRP A 44 5.81 9.34 0.12
CA TRP A 44 6.86 8.68 0.87
C TRP A 44 7.94 8.10 -0.08
N GLY A 45 7.55 7.40 -1.14
CA GLY A 45 8.48 6.89 -2.15
C GLY A 45 9.31 7.99 -2.82
N VAL A 46 8.71 9.15 -3.13
CA VAL A 46 9.45 10.29 -3.70
C VAL A 46 10.42 10.91 -2.69
N ALA A 47 10.04 10.97 -1.42
CA ALA A 47 10.88 11.51 -0.36
C ALA A 47 12.15 10.67 -0.11
N GLU A 48 12.10 9.36 -0.34
CA GLU A 48 13.26 8.46 -0.23
C GLU A 48 14.30 8.67 -1.34
N ILE A 49 13.91 9.13 -2.53
CA ILE A 49 14.81 9.32 -3.68
C ILE A 49 16.02 10.21 -3.35
N PRO A 50 15.88 11.45 -2.82
CA PRO A 50 17.02 12.29 -2.49
C PRO A 50 17.92 11.69 -1.40
N GLN A 51 17.36 10.93 -0.46
CA GLN A 51 18.11 10.23 0.58
C GLN A 51 18.98 9.13 -0.01
N ILE A 52 18.42 8.34 -0.93
CA ILE A 52 19.14 7.32 -1.69
C ILE A 52 20.28 7.95 -2.50
N ILE A 53 19.99 9.01 -3.27
CA ILE A 53 20.99 9.70 -4.10
C ILE A 53 22.14 10.23 -3.25
N THR A 54 21.83 10.85 -2.11
CA THR A 54 22.85 11.42 -1.22
C THR A 54 23.75 10.34 -0.64
N ASN A 55 23.17 9.24 -0.15
CA ASN A 55 23.92 8.08 0.37
C ASN A 55 24.85 7.47 -0.68
N PHE A 56 24.39 7.32 -1.93
CA PHE A 56 25.23 6.81 -3.02
C PHE A 56 26.38 7.76 -3.38
N ARG A 57 26.15 9.09 -3.33
CA ARG A 57 27.18 10.10 -3.66
C ARG A 57 28.24 10.26 -2.56
N THR A 58 27.84 10.23 -1.29
CA THR A 58 28.77 10.35 -0.15
C THR A 58 29.45 9.03 0.20
N LYS A 59 28.98 7.90 -0.35
CA LYS A 59 29.43 6.54 0.00
C LYS A 59 29.42 6.28 1.51
N SER A 60 28.55 6.99 2.23
CA SER A 60 28.50 7.01 3.68
C SER A 60 27.04 6.91 4.11
N SER A 61 26.70 5.86 4.85
CA SER A 61 25.36 5.60 5.36
C SER A 61 25.14 6.22 6.75
N HIS A 62 25.94 7.19 7.17
CA HIS A 62 25.87 7.79 8.51
C HIS A 62 24.51 8.44 8.83
N GLY A 63 23.74 8.83 7.81
CA GLY A 63 22.40 9.39 7.98
C GLY A 63 21.27 8.36 8.07
N VAL A 64 21.55 7.06 7.87
CA VAL A 64 20.52 6.01 7.79
C VAL A 64 20.87 4.86 8.72
N SER A 65 19.96 4.55 9.65
CA SER A 65 20.12 3.41 10.55
C SER A 65 19.87 2.11 9.80
N LEU A 66 20.94 1.32 9.60
CA LEU A 66 20.83 -0.01 8.99
C LEU A 66 19.91 -0.94 9.81
N ALA A 67 19.93 -0.82 11.14
CA ALA A 67 19.06 -1.58 12.01
C ALA A 67 17.58 -1.22 11.81
N PHE A 68 17.27 0.04 11.54
CA PHE A 68 15.91 0.48 11.20
C PHE A 68 15.45 -0.16 9.89
N LEU A 69 16.27 -0.11 8.83
CA LEU A 69 15.95 -0.73 7.55
C LEU A 69 15.75 -2.25 7.65
N LEU A 70 16.63 -2.95 8.37
CA LEU A 70 16.51 -4.40 8.57
C LEU A 70 15.25 -4.77 9.33
N THR A 71 14.89 -3.99 10.36
CA THR A 71 13.63 -4.17 11.10
C THR A 71 12.44 -3.95 10.18
N TRP A 72 12.53 -3.01 9.26
CA TRP A 72 11.45 -2.71 8.34
C TRP A 72 11.23 -3.82 7.32
N VAL A 73 12.32 -4.30 6.71
CA VAL A 73 12.29 -5.48 5.81
C VAL A 73 11.72 -6.70 6.54
N ALA A 74 12.10 -6.92 7.80
CA ALA A 74 11.51 -8.01 8.60
C ALA A 74 9.99 -7.80 8.80
N GLY A 75 9.56 -6.57 9.05
CA GLY A 75 8.15 -6.20 9.13
C GLY A 75 7.38 -6.48 7.82
N ASP A 76 7.95 -6.13 6.67
CA ASP A 76 7.35 -6.37 5.36
C ASP A 76 7.23 -7.87 5.05
N ILE A 77 8.24 -8.67 5.42
CA ILE A 77 8.17 -10.14 5.31
C ILE A 77 7.00 -10.68 6.14
N PHE A 78 6.84 -10.22 7.38
CA PHE A 78 5.72 -10.64 8.22
C PHE A 78 4.37 -10.14 7.67
N ASN A 79 4.33 -8.95 7.08
CA ASN A 79 3.14 -8.41 6.43
C ASN A 79 2.70 -9.28 5.25
N LEU A 80 3.64 -9.67 4.38
CA LEU A 80 3.40 -10.54 3.25
C LEU A 80 2.96 -11.95 3.68
N VAL A 81 3.62 -12.52 4.69
CA VAL A 81 3.23 -13.83 5.25
C VAL A 81 1.82 -13.77 5.84
N GLY A 82 1.47 -12.70 6.56
CA GLY A 82 0.10 -12.46 7.02
C GLY A 82 -0.90 -12.44 5.86
N CYS A 83 -0.55 -11.78 4.76
CA CYS A 83 -1.40 -11.73 3.58
C CYS A 83 -1.55 -13.08 2.85
N LEU A 84 -0.57 -13.97 2.96
CA LEU A 84 -0.63 -15.32 2.39
C LEU A 84 -1.44 -16.29 3.27
N LEU A 85 -1.42 -16.08 4.59
CA LEU A 85 -2.15 -16.90 5.55
C LEU A 85 -3.64 -16.56 5.60
N GLU A 86 -4.00 -15.31 5.30
CA GLU A 86 -5.39 -14.84 5.35
C GLU A 86 -6.13 -15.12 4.03
N PRO A 87 -7.16 -15.99 4.03
CA PRO A 87 -7.86 -16.41 2.80
C PRO A 87 -8.75 -15.32 2.18
N ALA A 88 -8.96 -14.21 2.89
CA ALA A 88 -9.78 -13.09 2.46
C ALA A 88 -8.98 -11.78 2.36
N THR A 89 -7.73 -11.85 1.92
CA THR A 89 -6.92 -10.64 1.72
C THR A 89 -7.44 -9.78 0.59
N LEU A 90 -7.37 -8.47 0.83
CA LEU A 90 -7.72 -7.48 -0.16
C LEU A 90 -6.59 -7.39 -1.20
N PRO A 91 -6.88 -7.50 -2.51
CA PRO A 91 -5.89 -7.39 -3.58
C PRO A 91 -4.93 -6.20 -3.44
N THR A 92 -5.42 -5.01 -3.06
CA THR A 92 -4.55 -3.85 -2.81
C THR A 92 -3.57 -4.08 -1.68
N GLN A 93 -4.00 -4.67 -0.58
CA GLN A 93 -3.15 -4.97 0.56
C GLN A 93 -2.04 -5.96 0.17
N TYR A 94 -2.39 -6.98 -0.62
CA TYR A 94 -1.41 -7.92 -1.16
C TYR A 94 -0.41 -7.23 -2.11
N TYR A 95 -0.87 -6.33 -2.99
CA TYR A 95 0.01 -5.58 -3.87
C TYR A 95 0.93 -4.61 -3.14
N THR A 96 0.51 -4.04 -2.01
CA THR A 96 1.35 -3.16 -1.19
C THR A 96 2.29 -3.91 -0.26
N ALA A 97 2.00 -5.18 0.02
CA ALA A 97 2.85 -6.05 0.84
C ALA A 97 3.99 -6.72 0.04
N LEU A 98 3.93 -6.64 -1.30
CA LEU A 98 4.92 -7.15 -2.25
C LEU A 98 5.97 -6.08 -2.58
#